data_AF-A0A2E7QL95-F1
#
_entry.id   AF-A0A2E7QL95-F1
#
_cell.length_a   1.000
_cell.length_b   1.000
_cell.length_c   1.000
_cell.angle_alpha   90.00
_cell.angle_beta   90.00
_cell.angle_gamma   90.00
#
_symmetry.space_group_name_H-M   'P 1'
#
loop_
_entity.id
_entity.type
_entity.pdbx_description
1 polymer ?
#
loop_
_entity_poly.entity_id
_entity_poly.type
_entity_poly.pdbx_seq_one_letter_code
_entity_poly.pdbx_strand_id
1 'polypeptide(L)' 'MRIYGTLNELNFDVRVAEDYTKKYRSVVFTGWLSLLLELVPDFAVALIKECESWIYRISALDSGGLKVSRYHAINDE' A
#
# COMPACT_ATOMS: atom_id res chain seq x y z
N MET A 1 16.44 -9.90 -4.07
CA MET A 1 15.45 -8.79 -4.01
C MET A 1 15.12 -8.38 -5.45
N ARG A 2 13.98 -8.83 -5.99
CA ARG A 2 13.70 -8.79 -7.44
C ARG A 2 13.49 -7.35 -7.98
N ILE A 3 12.88 -6.47 -7.19
CA ILE A 3 12.57 -5.08 -7.57
C ILE A 3 13.82 -4.21 -7.73
N TYR A 4 14.80 -4.34 -6.81
CA TYR A 4 16.06 -3.59 -6.91
C TYR A 4 16.83 -3.95 -8.19
N GLY A 5 16.91 -5.25 -8.52
CA GLY A 5 17.53 -5.70 -9.76
C GLY A 5 16.84 -5.13 -11.00
N THR A 6 15.50 -5.18 -11.04
CA THR A 6 14.72 -4.61 -12.15
C THR A 6 14.89 -3.10 -12.28
N LEU A 7 14.96 -2.35 -11.18
CA LEU A 7 15.18 -0.89 -11.25
C LEU A 7 16.59 -0.56 -11.77
N ASN A 8 17.61 -1.30 -11.33
CA ASN A 8 18.97 -1.13 -11.82
C ASN A 8 19.11 -1.49 -13.30
N GLU A 9 18.42 -2.54 -13.79
CA GLU A 9 18.36 -2.90 -15.21
C GLU A 9 17.77 -1.77 -16.09
N LEU A 10 16.99 -0.89 -15.50
CA LEU A 10 16.38 0.28 -16.14
C LEU A 10 17.19 1.58 -15.92
N ASN A 11 18.47 1.48 -15.53
CA ASN A 11 19.37 2.61 -15.25
C ASN A 11 18.93 3.54 -14.10
N PHE A 12 18.08 3.06 -13.20
CA PHE A 12 17.74 3.81 -11.99
C PHE A 12 18.74 3.54 -10.86
N ASP A 13 19.28 4.60 -10.26
CA ASP A 13 20.03 4.54 -9.01
C ASP A 13 19.05 4.51 -7.82
N VAL A 14 18.86 3.35 -7.20
CA VAL A 14 17.97 3.18 -6.04
C VAL A 14 18.71 3.56 -4.75
N ARG A 15 18.38 4.74 -4.21
CA ARG A 15 19.08 5.33 -3.06
C ARG A 15 18.55 4.89 -1.70
N VAL A 16 17.24 4.68 -1.58
CA VAL A 16 16.59 4.32 -0.31
C VAL A 16 15.46 3.34 -0.56
N ALA A 17 15.51 2.23 0.17
CA ALA A 17 14.38 1.33 0.35
C ALA A 17 13.86 1.47 1.79
N GLU A 18 12.78 2.22 1.97
CA GLU A 18 12.13 2.44 3.26
C GLU A 18 11.05 1.37 3.50
N ASP A 19 10.99 0.82 4.71
CA ASP A 19 9.81 0.09 5.16
C ASP A 19 8.67 1.08 5.44
N TYR A 20 7.75 1.18 4.49
CA TYR A 20 6.62 2.09 4.53
C TYR A 20 5.35 1.44 5.12
N THR A 21 5.44 0.20 5.62
CA THR A 21 4.28 -0.63 6.01
C THR A 21 3.40 0.05 7.05
N LYS A 22 3.98 0.58 8.14
CA LYS A 22 3.22 1.25 9.20
C LYS A 22 2.49 2.50 8.70
N LYS A 23 3.16 3.29 7.87
CA LYS A 23 2.60 4.52 7.32
C LYS A 23 1.52 4.22 6.28
N TYR A 24 1.73 3.22 5.44
CA TYR A 24 0.72 2.72 4.51
C TYR A 24 -0.54 2.24 5.23
N ARG A 25 -0.39 1.44 6.30
CA ARG A 25 -1.50 1.00 7.14
C ARG A 25 -2.32 2.19 7.65
N SER A 26 -1.65 3.23 8.17
CA SER A 26 -2.32 4.44 8.64
C SER A 26 -3.14 5.12 7.53
N VAL A 27 -2.55 5.29 6.34
CA VAL A 27 -3.21 5.88 5.17
C VAL A 27 -4.46 5.09 4.77
N VAL A 28 -4.39 3.76 4.80
CA VAL A 28 -5.54 2.90 4.50
C VAL A 28 -6.68 3.15 5.49
N PHE A 29 -6.41 3.17 6.78
CA PHE A 29 -7.44 3.43 7.80
C PHE A 29 -8.03 4.82 7.68
N THR A 30 -7.21 5.84 7.43
CA THR A 30 -7.69 7.20 7.20
C THR A 30 -8.59 7.26 5.96
N GLY A 31 -8.19 6.64 4.85
CA GLY A 31 -9.00 6.58 3.63
C GLY A 31 -10.35 5.88 3.84
N TRP A 32 -10.35 4.76 4.57
CA TRP A 32 -11.58 4.06 4.96
C TRP A 32 -12.50 4.92 5.81
N LEU A 33 -11.97 5.63 6.80
CA LEU A 33 -12.75 6.54 7.64
C LEU A 33 -13.37 7.67 6.80
N SER A 34 -12.59 8.29 5.92
CA SER A 34 -13.08 9.33 5.02
C SER A 34 -14.19 8.82 4.10
N LEU A 35 -14.02 7.62 3.53
CA LEU A 35 -15.03 7.01 2.66
C LEU A 35 -16.35 6.70 3.38
N LEU A 36 -16.28 6.26 4.64
CA LEU A 36 -17.48 5.97 5.44
C LEU A 36 -18.28 7.24 5.77
N LEU A 37 -17.62 8.40 5.88
CA LEU A 37 -18.29 9.69 6.13
C LEU A 37 -19.07 10.20 4.90
N GLU A 38 -18.69 9.78 3.70
CA GLU A 38 -19.28 10.21 2.43
C GLU A 38 -20.13 9.10 1.77
N LEU A 39 -20.47 8.05 2.54
CA LEU A 39 -21.11 6.86 1.98
C LEU A 39 -22.53 7.14 1.49
N VAL A 40 -22.73 6.95 0.19
CA VAL A 40 -24.05 6.91 -0.46
C VAL A 40 -24.64 5.49 -0.42
N PRO A 41 -25.96 5.32 -0.21
CA PRO A 41 -26.60 4.01 -0.04
C PRO A 41 -26.31 3.02 -1.17
N ASP A 42 -26.27 3.50 -2.42
CA ASP A 42 -26.04 2.67 -3.61
C ASP A 42 -24.66 1.98 -3.62
N PHE A 43 -23.70 2.52 -2.88
CA PHE A 43 -22.34 1.98 -2.77
C PHE A 43 -22.13 1.11 -1.53
N ALA A 44 -23.06 1.11 -0.56
CA ALA A 44 -22.88 0.45 0.73
C ALA A 44 -22.65 -1.07 0.60
N VAL A 45 -23.38 -1.74 -0.30
CA VAL A 45 -23.25 -3.20 -0.52
C VAL A 45 -21.91 -3.56 -1.13
N ALA A 46 -21.42 -2.77 -2.09
CA ALA A 46 -20.09 -2.96 -2.69
C ALA A 46 -19.00 -2.72 -1.64
N LEU A 47 -19.18 -1.70 -0.80
CA LEU A 47 -18.22 -1.34 0.23
C LEU A 47 -18.07 -2.44 1.30
N ILE A 48 -19.16 -3.07 1.73
CA ILE A 48 -19.13 -4.18 2.70
C ILE A 48 -18.28 -5.35 2.17
N LYS A 49 -18.38 -5.69 0.88
CA LYS A 49 -17.56 -6.75 0.27
C LYS A 49 -16.08 -6.38 0.24
N GLU A 50 -15.77 -5.11 -0.03
CA GLU A 50 -14.39 -4.61 0.02
C GLU A 50 -13.81 -4.65 1.45
N CYS A 51 -14.63 -4.38 2.48
CA CYS A 51 -14.19 -4.46 3.88
C CYS A 51 -13.62 -5.84 4.22
N GLU A 52 -14.29 -6.92 3.81
CA GLU A 52 -13.83 -8.29 4.07
C GLU A 52 -12.43 -8.54 3.49
N SER A 53 -12.21 -8.12 2.23
CA SER A 53 -10.90 -8.22 1.59
C SER A 53 -9.83 -7.39 2.30
N TRP A 54 -10.19 -6.21 2.78
CA TRP A 54 -9.26 -5.34 3.50
C TRP A 54 -8.89 -5.84 4.90
N ILE A 55 -9.78 -6.56 5.59
CA ILE A 55 -9.46 -7.21 6.88
C ILE A 55 -8.29 -8.18 6.69
N TYR A 56 -8.32 -9.02 5.65
CA TYR A 56 -7.21 -9.94 5.36
C TYR A 56 -5.92 -9.21 5.01
N ARG A 57 -6.01 -8.12 4.23
CA ARG A 57 -4.83 -7.31 3.87
C ARG A 57 -4.21 -6.64 5.10
N ILE A 58 -5.01 -6.07 6.00
CA ILE A 58 -4.51 -5.49 7.25
C ILE A 58 -3.89 -6.56 8.14
N SER A 59 -4.52 -7.72 8.29
CA SER A 59 -3.96 -8.84 9.07
C SER A 59 -2.62 -9.31 8.50
N ALA A 60 -2.48 -9.36 7.17
CA ALA A 60 -1.22 -9.66 6.52
C ALA A 60 -0.14 -8.59 6.79
N LEU A 61 -0.50 -7.31 6.79
CA LEU A 61 0.42 -6.22 7.16
C LEU A 61 0.84 -6.32 8.64
N ASP A 62 -0.12 -6.57 9.54
CA ASP A 62 0.10 -6.60 11.00
C ASP A 62 0.91 -7.82 11.45
N SER A 63 0.72 -8.97 10.78
CA SER A 63 1.51 -10.19 10.99
C SER A 63 2.89 -10.16 10.34
N GLY A 64 3.17 -9.16 9.49
CA GLY A 64 4.40 -9.10 8.68
C GLY A 64 4.40 -10.04 7.47
N GLY A 65 3.29 -10.74 7.19
CA GLY A 65 3.11 -11.53 5.96
C GLY A 65 3.05 -10.68 4.68
N LEU A 66 2.73 -9.39 4.81
CA LEU A 66 2.80 -8.39 3.75
C LEU A 66 3.67 -7.21 4.20
N LYS A 67 4.54 -6.74 3.29
CA LYS A 67 5.40 -5.57 3.51
C LYS A 67 5.22 -4.58 2.38
N VAL A 68 5.16 -3.30 2.73
CA VAL A 68 5.10 -2.20 1.77
C VAL A 68 6.44 -1.47 1.81
N SER A 69 7.18 -1.53 0.71
CA SER A 69 8.45 -0.82 0.57
C SER A 69 8.28 0.41 -0.32
N ARG A 70 8.89 1.53 0.07
CA ARG A 70 9.01 2.71 -0.77
C ARG A 70 10.43 2.79 -1.31
N TYR A 71 10.55 2.91 -2.63
CA TYR A 71 11.82 3.05 -3.33
C TYR A 71 11.99 4.48 -3.83
N HIS A 72 13.11 5.08 -3.47
CA HIS A 72 13.56 6.35 -4.05
C HIS A 72 14.65 6.04 -5.06
N ALA A 73 14.39 6.34 -6.32
CA ALA A 73 15.33 6.11 -7.41
C ALA A 73 15.42 7.31 -8.35
N ILE A 74 16.61 7.56 -8.89
CA ILE A 74 16.88 8.64 -9.84
C ILE A 74 17.35 8.02 -11.15
N ASN A 75 16.91 8.58 -12.27
CA ASN A 75 17.38 8.20 -13.60
C ASN A 75 18.51 9.16 -13.98
N ASP A 76 19.66 8.61 -14.38
CA ASP A 76 20.85 9.38 -14.75
C ASP A 76 20.89 9.76 -16.25
N GLU A 77 19.72 9.95 -16.89
CA GLU A 77 19.61 10.47 -18.26
C GLU A 77 19.87 11.99 -18.36
#